data_AF-D0N350-F1
#
_entry.id   AF-D0N350-F1
#
_cell.length_a   1.000
_cell.length_b   1.000
_cell.length_c   1.000
_cell.angle_alpha   90.00
_cell.angle_beta   90.00
_cell.angle_gamma   90.00
#
_symmetry.space_group_name_H-M   'P 1'
#
loop_
_entity.id
_entity.type
_entity.pdbx_description
1 polymer ?
#
loop_
_entity_poly.entity_id
_entity_poly.type
_entity_poly.pdbx_seq_one_letter_code
_entity_poly.pdbx_strand_id
1 'polypeptide(L)'
;MRRTTLGPMSSSQLNARPSALRHPSTRVSVPNKSTTAMERQSIGVASRRVSTTAGTARRPPTGPRTSMNRLVDPRPVSDRSYQYRCVQTLVEFLSEHMYDQVIPQAQALLRRGPSKKDFENMILFLFKLIDPTFEFKGKFEEDVVQQLRDLRYPISISKTSLAAVGTPHTWPMLLMAMSWLIELLSYDEAIQQASENEQDGENDEENGDKPFFKYLDASYHVFLAGDDDKFEALENQEREKLSTYFCSCN
;
A
#
# COMPACT_ATOMS: atom_id res chain seq x y z
N MET A 1 -1.25 -51.04 -50.79
CA MET A 1 -0.55 -49.75 -51.00
C MET A 1 -1.13 -49.04 -52.22
N ARG A 2 -1.93 -48.00 -52.03
CA ARG A 2 -2.28 -47.02 -53.07
C ARG A 2 -2.28 -45.63 -52.44
N ARG A 3 -1.41 -44.78 -52.97
CA ARG A 3 -1.02 -43.46 -52.47
C ARG A 3 -2.01 -42.44 -53.03
N THR A 4 -2.68 -41.68 -52.17
CA THR A 4 -3.53 -40.53 -52.54
C THR A 4 -2.78 -39.25 -52.20
N THR A 5 -2.56 -38.40 -53.21
CA THR A 5 -1.88 -37.09 -53.07
C THR A 5 -2.92 -35.98 -52.92
N LEU A 6 -2.74 -35.12 -51.91
CA LEU A 6 -3.54 -33.90 -51.68
C LEU A 6 -3.05 -32.75 -52.58
N GLY A 7 -3.97 -32.03 -53.21
CA GLY A 7 -3.70 -30.79 -53.95
C GLY A 7 -3.61 -29.55 -53.04
N PRO A 8 -3.07 -28.42 -53.53
CA PRO A 8 -2.76 -27.25 -52.71
C PRO A 8 -3.99 -26.35 -52.42
N MET A 9 -3.96 -25.69 -51.27
CA MET A 9 -5.01 -24.81 -50.75
C MET A 9 -5.00 -23.41 -51.39
N SER A 10 -6.17 -22.77 -51.48
CA SER A 10 -6.32 -21.33 -51.68
C SER A 10 -7.02 -20.70 -50.47
N SER A 11 -6.36 -19.73 -49.84
CA SER A 11 -6.69 -19.14 -48.54
C SER A 11 -7.43 -17.81 -48.67
N SER A 12 -8.54 -17.76 -49.41
CA SER A 12 -9.22 -16.50 -49.67
C SER A 12 -10.74 -16.60 -49.83
N GLN A 13 -11.43 -17.39 -48.99
CA GLN A 13 -12.90 -17.28 -48.82
C GLN A 13 -13.37 -17.75 -47.44
N LEU A 14 -13.15 -16.96 -46.40
CA LEU A 14 -13.93 -17.07 -45.16
C LEU A 14 -14.17 -15.67 -44.58
N ASN A 15 -15.38 -15.16 -44.84
CA ASN A 15 -16.12 -14.07 -44.16
C ASN A 15 -16.72 -13.07 -45.14
N ALA A 16 -17.70 -13.52 -45.92
CA ALA A 16 -18.72 -12.65 -46.50
C ALA A 16 -20.07 -13.00 -45.84
N ARG A 17 -20.53 -12.15 -44.90
CA ARG A 17 -21.93 -12.17 -44.45
C ARG A 17 -22.74 -11.22 -45.33
N PRO A 18 -23.82 -11.65 -45.99
CA PRO A 18 -24.71 -10.75 -46.70
C PRO A 18 -25.79 -10.22 -45.75
N SER A 19 -26.08 -8.92 -45.81
CA SER A 19 -27.34 -8.34 -45.36
C SER A 19 -27.64 -7.11 -46.21
N ALA A 20 -28.44 -7.32 -47.26
CA ALA A 20 -29.28 -6.32 -47.90
C ALA A 20 -30.62 -6.27 -47.10
N LEU A 21 -31.44 -5.22 -47.00
CA LEU A 21 -31.85 -4.07 -47.83
C LEU A 21 -32.32 -2.95 -46.87
N ARG A 22 -31.89 -1.69 -47.00
CA ARG A 22 -32.58 -0.52 -47.63
C ARG A 22 -34.08 -0.34 -47.33
N HIS A 23 -34.44 0.80 -46.71
CA HIS A 23 -35.45 1.75 -47.22
C HIS A 23 -35.22 3.20 -46.68
N PRO A 24 -35.71 4.25 -47.38
CA PRO A 24 -35.22 5.64 -47.27
C PRO A 24 -36.15 6.63 -46.53
N SER A 25 -35.59 7.83 -46.29
CA SER A 25 -36.09 9.04 -45.62
C SER A 25 -37.53 9.51 -45.86
N THR A 26 -38.11 10.13 -44.82
CA THR A 26 -38.70 11.50 -44.87
C THR A 26 -38.73 12.10 -43.45
N ARG A 27 -38.01 13.22 -43.22
CA ARG A 27 -38.12 14.02 -41.99
C ARG A 27 -38.80 15.34 -42.37
N VAL A 28 -40.03 15.52 -41.91
CA VAL A 28 -40.80 16.77 -42.03
C VAL A 28 -40.51 17.65 -40.81
N SER A 29 -40.27 18.93 -41.06
CA SER A 29 -40.16 20.01 -40.07
C SER A 29 -41.41 20.88 -40.12
N VAL A 30 -41.96 21.26 -38.96
CA VAL A 30 -42.92 22.38 -38.81
C VAL A 30 -42.69 23.06 -37.43
N PRO A 31 -42.90 24.40 -37.29
CA PRO A 31 -42.23 25.24 -36.29
C PRO A 31 -43.13 25.87 -35.18
N ASN A 32 -42.46 26.64 -34.30
CA ASN A 32 -42.93 27.74 -33.42
C ASN A 32 -43.71 27.36 -32.13
N LYS A 33 -43.61 28.07 -30.98
CA LYS A 33 -43.48 29.52 -30.73
C LYS A 33 -43.15 29.79 -29.23
N SER A 34 -42.31 30.81 -28.94
CA SER A 34 -42.24 31.72 -27.76
C SER A 34 -42.22 31.15 -26.32
N THR A 35 -41.40 31.59 -25.36
CA THR A 35 -41.26 32.96 -24.80
C THR A 35 -40.05 33.08 -23.86
N THR A 36 -39.44 34.28 -23.86
CA THR A 36 -38.79 35.01 -22.74
C THR A 36 -37.57 34.40 -22.03
N ALA A 37 -36.38 34.90 -22.41
CA ALA A 37 -35.32 35.21 -21.45
C ALA A 37 -34.57 36.47 -21.92
N MET A 38 -34.50 37.46 -21.04
CA MET A 38 -33.95 38.80 -21.26
C MET A 38 -32.42 38.72 -21.28
N GLU A 39 -31.80 38.97 -22.43
CA GLU A 39 -30.35 39.00 -22.61
C GLU A 39 -29.87 40.46 -22.68
N ARG A 40 -29.00 40.85 -21.75
CA ARG A 40 -28.28 42.13 -21.78
C ARG A 40 -27.07 41.97 -22.68
N GLN A 41 -27.06 42.68 -23.81
CA GLN A 41 -25.91 42.83 -24.71
C GLN A 41 -25.05 44.02 -24.30
N SER A 42 -23.72 43.90 -24.42
CA SER A 42 -22.91 44.99 -24.98
C SER A 42 -21.56 44.50 -25.55
N ILE A 43 -21.44 44.71 -26.87
CA ILE A 43 -20.32 45.29 -27.65
C ILE A 43 -18.97 44.56 -27.66
N GLY A 44 -18.54 44.11 -28.86
CA GLY A 44 -17.11 43.98 -29.17
C GLY A 44 -16.67 43.10 -30.35
N VAL A 45 -16.84 43.60 -31.58
CA VAL A 45 -16.03 43.35 -32.81
C VAL A 45 -16.12 41.97 -33.49
N ALA A 46 -16.70 42.02 -34.69
CA ALA A 46 -16.65 40.99 -35.71
C ALA A 46 -15.24 40.84 -36.32
N SER A 47 -14.76 39.61 -36.48
CA SER A 47 -13.85 39.27 -37.56
C SER A 47 -14.16 37.88 -38.12
N ARG A 48 -13.99 37.78 -39.43
CA ARG A 48 -14.61 36.84 -40.35
C ARG A 48 -14.01 35.43 -40.25
N ARG A 49 -14.88 34.42 -40.40
CA ARG A 49 -14.51 33.05 -40.77
C ARG A 49 -13.69 33.05 -42.06
N VAL A 50 -12.55 32.35 -42.05
CA VAL A 50 -12.00 31.69 -43.23
C VAL A 50 -11.64 30.26 -42.84
N SER A 51 -12.33 29.31 -43.45
CA SER A 51 -11.97 27.90 -43.49
C SER A 51 -11.04 27.66 -44.68
N THR A 52 -9.85 27.12 -44.42
CA THR A 52 -9.06 26.41 -45.44
C THR A 52 -8.52 25.10 -44.86
N THR A 53 -8.86 24.03 -45.56
CA THR A 53 -8.43 22.66 -45.37
C THR A 53 -7.06 22.43 -46.01
N ALA A 54 -6.32 21.46 -45.45
CA ALA A 54 -5.17 20.75 -46.01
C ALA A 54 -3.82 21.48 -46.00
N GLY A 55 -2.93 21.01 -45.11
CA GLY A 55 -1.52 21.36 -45.10
C GLY A 55 -0.81 20.69 -43.93
N THR A 56 -0.06 19.64 -44.22
CA THR A 56 0.74 18.81 -43.31
C THR A 56 1.73 19.65 -42.50
N ALA A 57 1.34 20.11 -41.31
CA ALA A 57 2.24 20.74 -40.35
C ALA A 57 2.13 19.99 -39.01
N ARG A 58 3.09 19.09 -38.79
CA ARG A 58 3.31 18.45 -37.49
C ARG A 58 3.65 19.55 -36.48
N ARG A 59 2.65 19.99 -35.69
CA ARG A 59 2.92 20.74 -34.47
C ARG A 59 3.78 19.85 -33.55
N PRO A 60 4.96 20.30 -33.10
CA PRO A 60 5.68 19.58 -32.07
C PRO A 60 4.83 19.59 -30.78
N PRO A 61 4.75 18.47 -30.04
CA PRO A 61 4.07 18.48 -28.75
C PRO A 61 4.83 19.43 -27.81
N THR A 62 4.07 20.35 -27.22
CA THR A 62 4.55 21.29 -26.21
C THR A 62 5.06 20.53 -24.99
N GLY A 63 6.38 20.52 -24.81
CA GLY A 63 7.06 20.19 -23.57
C GLY A 63 7.18 18.70 -23.22
N PRO A 64 8.23 18.31 -22.47
CA PRO A 64 8.22 17.02 -21.80
C PRO A 64 7.03 17.01 -20.86
N ARG A 65 6.06 16.12 -21.09
CA ARG A 65 5.24 15.66 -19.98
C ARG A 65 6.25 15.03 -19.03
N THR A 66 6.55 15.71 -17.93
CA THR A 66 7.14 15.06 -16.76
C THR A 66 6.22 13.89 -16.51
N SER A 67 6.63 12.71 -16.99
CA SER A 67 6.12 11.45 -16.51
C SER A 67 6.32 11.59 -15.02
N MET A 68 5.24 11.82 -14.26
CA MET A 68 5.29 11.58 -12.82
C MET A 68 5.95 10.21 -12.74
N ASN A 69 7.17 10.17 -12.21
CA ASN A 69 7.92 8.94 -12.04
C ASN A 69 6.96 8.00 -11.32
N ARG A 70 6.32 7.09 -12.05
CA ARG A 70 5.66 5.96 -11.41
C ARG A 70 6.82 5.31 -10.72
N LEU A 71 6.83 5.38 -9.39
CA LEU A 71 7.79 4.66 -8.57
C LEU A 71 7.65 3.21 -9.00
N VAL A 72 8.59 2.76 -9.82
CA VAL A 72 8.66 1.37 -10.24
C VAL A 72 9.27 0.65 -9.06
N ASP A 73 8.60 -0.41 -8.61
CA ASP A 73 9.14 -1.26 -7.55
C ASP A 73 10.54 -1.73 -7.97
N PRO A 74 11.61 -1.36 -7.25
CA PRO A 74 12.96 -1.78 -7.60
C PRO A 74 13.21 -3.27 -7.30
N ARG A 75 12.31 -3.92 -6.54
CA ARG A 75 12.45 -5.33 -6.17
C ARG A 75 12.22 -6.22 -7.39
N PRO A 76 12.92 -7.37 -7.48
CA PRO A 76 12.76 -8.30 -8.59
C PRO A 76 11.48 -9.12 -8.45
N VAL A 77 10.32 -8.47 -8.62
CA VAL A 77 8.98 -9.10 -8.48
C VAL A 77 8.79 -10.26 -9.46
N SER A 78 9.51 -10.28 -10.59
CA SER A 78 9.43 -11.37 -11.58
C SER A 78 10.35 -12.57 -11.27
N ASP A 79 11.35 -12.41 -10.41
CA ASP A 79 12.28 -13.50 -10.09
C ASP A 79 11.63 -14.51 -9.15
N ARG A 80 11.59 -15.76 -9.61
CA ARG A 80 10.98 -16.86 -8.87
C ARG A 80 11.76 -17.23 -7.61
N SER A 81 13.08 -17.07 -7.64
CA SER A 81 13.94 -17.37 -6.50
C SER A 81 13.73 -16.36 -5.39
N TYR A 82 13.63 -15.07 -5.75
CA TYR A 82 13.31 -14.02 -4.79
C TYR A 82 11.92 -14.19 -4.18
N GLN A 83 10.89 -14.46 -5.00
CA GLN A 83 9.54 -14.77 -4.50
C GLN A 83 9.55 -15.94 -3.51
N TYR A 84 10.33 -16.99 -3.77
CA TYR A 84 10.45 -18.13 -2.86
C TYR A 84 11.01 -17.73 -1.50
N ARG A 85 12.06 -16.90 -1.46
CA ARG A 85 12.60 -16.36 -0.20
C ARG A 85 11.55 -15.57 0.56
N CYS A 86 10.82 -14.66 -0.10
CA CYS A 86 9.75 -13.90 0.55
C CYS A 86 8.64 -14.81 1.12
N VAL A 87 8.28 -15.90 0.42
CA VAL A 87 7.33 -16.88 0.95
C VAL A 87 7.90 -17.61 2.17
N GLN A 88 9.18 -17.98 2.15
CA GLN A 88 9.81 -18.61 3.32
C GLN A 88 9.81 -17.69 4.53
N THR A 89 10.27 -16.44 4.36
CA THR A 89 10.24 -15.41 5.42
C THR A 89 8.82 -15.22 5.97
N LEU A 90 7.81 -15.16 5.10
CA LEU A 90 6.41 -15.08 5.53
C LEU A 90 5.98 -16.28 6.38
N VAL A 91 6.29 -17.50 5.94
CA VAL A 91 5.89 -18.72 6.65
C VAL A 91 6.64 -18.86 7.98
N GLU A 92 7.93 -18.55 7.99
CA GLU A 92 8.79 -18.57 9.18
C GLU A 92 8.29 -17.57 10.23
N PHE A 93 8.10 -16.31 9.83
CA PHE A 93 7.57 -15.27 10.71
C PHE A 93 6.19 -15.63 11.28
N LEU A 94 5.26 -16.12 10.45
CA LEU A 94 3.95 -16.56 10.94
C LEU A 94 4.07 -17.73 11.94
N SER A 95 5.06 -18.61 11.77
CA SER A 95 5.28 -19.73 12.70
C SER A 95 5.92 -19.29 14.02
N GLU A 96 6.80 -18.30 14.00
CA GLU A 96 7.48 -17.76 15.19
C GLU A 96 6.51 -16.99 16.10
N HIS A 97 5.61 -16.20 15.52
CA HIS A 97 4.64 -15.40 16.27
C HIS A 97 3.34 -16.14 16.60
N MET A 98 3.34 -17.49 16.58
CA MET A 98 2.23 -18.35 17.00
C MET A 98 0.90 -18.04 16.28
N TYR A 99 0.94 -17.91 14.96
CA TYR A 99 -0.26 -17.69 14.16
C TYR A 99 -1.29 -18.82 14.34
N ASP A 100 -2.50 -18.45 14.74
CA ASP A 100 -3.56 -19.37 15.19
C ASP A 100 -4.22 -20.18 14.04
N GLN A 101 -4.08 -19.74 12.78
CA GLN A 101 -4.71 -20.38 11.63
C GLN A 101 -3.75 -21.31 10.88
N VAL A 102 -4.29 -22.28 10.15
CA VAL A 102 -3.50 -23.21 9.35
C VAL A 102 -2.75 -22.45 8.25
N ILE A 103 -1.42 -22.42 8.35
CA ILE A 103 -0.56 -21.79 7.33
C ILE A 103 -0.65 -22.62 6.04
N PRO A 104 -1.03 -22.02 4.89
CA PRO A 104 -1.02 -22.72 3.62
C PRO A 104 0.40 -23.17 3.27
N GLN A 105 0.55 -24.37 2.68
CA GLN A 105 1.86 -24.89 2.30
C GLN A 105 2.64 -23.88 1.44
N ALA A 106 3.92 -23.64 1.76
CA ALA A 106 4.78 -22.67 1.06
C ALA A 106 4.79 -22.85 -0.48
N GLN A 107 4.77 -24.10 -0.97
CA GLN A 107 4.70 -24.41 -2.39
C GLN A 107 3.36 -23.97 -3.04
N ALA A 108 2.25 -24.06 -2.30
CA ALA A 108 0.95 -23.61 -2.77
C ALA A 108 0.89 -22.07 -2.84
N LEU A 109 1.40 -21.39 -1.80
CA LEU A 109 1.55 -19.93 -1.78
C LEU A 109 2.40 -19.46 -2.95
N LEU A 110 3.52 -20.11 -3.24
CA LEU A 110 4.38 -19.73 -4.36
C LEU A 110 3.66 -19.90 -5.72
N ARG A 111 2.92 -21.00 -5.94
CA ARG A 111 2.33 -21.32 -7.26
C ARG A 111 1.00 -20.62 -7.55
N ARG A 112 0.10 -20.55 -6.58
CA ARG A 112 -1.28 -20.08 -6.78
C ARG A 112 -1.62 -18.88 -5.90
N GLY A 113 -0.81 -18.56 -4.90
CA GLY A 113 -1.16 -17.58 -3.87
C GLY A 113 -2.20 -18.13 -2.88
N PRO A 114 -2.47 -17.36 -1.81
CA PRO A 114 -3.44 -17.73 -0.78
C PRO A 114 -4.89 -17.54 -1.25
N SER A 115 -5.83 -18.14 -0.52
CA SER A 115 -7.24 -17.75 -0.63
C SER A 115 -7.43 -16.31 -0.15
N LYS A 116 -8.51 -15.64 -0.59
CA LYS A 116 -8.85 -14.29 -0.09
C LYS A 116 -8.95 -14.28 1.44
N LYS A 117 -9.62 -15.28 2.01
CA LYS A 117 -9.78 -15.42 3.47
C LYS A 117 -8.44 -15.65 4.19
N ASP A 118 -7.57 -16.48 3.62
CA ASP A 118 -6.25 -16.74 4.21
C ASP A 118 -5.40 -15.47 4.20
N PHE A 119 -5.44 -14.70 3.11
CA PHE A 119 -4.75 -13.43 3.01
C PHE A 119 -5.30 -12.39 4.00
N GLU A 120 -6.63 -12.29 4.12
CA GLU A 120 -7.29 -11.42 5.11
C GLU A 120 -6.80 -11.73 6.53
N ASN A 121 -6.76 -13.02 6.90
CA ASN A 121 -6.29 -13.43 8.22
C ASN A 121 -4.79 -13.16 8.42
N MET A 122 -3.96 -13.46 7.42
CA MET A 122 -2.51 -13.23 7.52
C MET A 122 -2.19 -11.73 7.62
N ILE A 123 -2.79 -10.87 6.78
CA ILE A 123 -2.50 -9.43 6.82
C ILE A 123 -3.08 -8.77 8.08
N LEU A 124 -4.25 -9.23 8.55
CA LEU A 124 -4.82 -8.76 9.81
C LEU A 124 -3.92 -9.09 10.99
N PHE A 125 -3.38 -10.31 11.02
CA PHE A 125 -2.42 -10.71 12.04
C PHE A 125 -1.19 -9.81 12.04
N LEU A 126 -0.59 -9.56 10.86
CA LEU A 126 0.56 -8.66 10.75
C LEU A 126 0.23 -7.23 11.19
N PHE A 127 -0.95 -6.70 10.85
CA PHE A 127 -1.35 -5.38 11.32
C PHE A 127 -1.61 -5.32 12.83
N LYS A 128 -2.10 -6.41 13.43
CA LYS A 128 -2.31 -6.50 14.88
C LYS A 128 -1.01 -6.53 15.68
N LEU A 129 0.09 -6.97 15.07
CA LEU A 129 1.42 -6.86 15.70
C LEU A 129 1.89 -5.40 15.78
N ILE A 130 1.45 -4.54 14.86
CA ILE A 130 1.75 -3.09 14.89
C ILE A 130 0.78 -2.34 15.81
N ASP A 131 -0.51 -2.62 15.65
CA ASP A 131 -1.57 -2.00 16.43
C ASP A 131 -2.51 -3.10 16.96
N PRO A 132 -2.42 -3.47 18.25
CA PRO A 132 -3.27 -4.49 18.85
C PRO A 132 -4.77 -4.21 18.73
N THR A 133 -5.17 -2.95 18.53
CA THR A 133 -6.57 -2.52 18.40
C THR A 133 -7.08 -2.51 16.95
N PHE A 134 -6.23 -2.89 16.00
CA PHE A 134 -6.58 -2.87 14.58
C PHE A 134 -7.59 -3.95 14.22
N GLU A 135 -8.71 -3.52 13.64
CA GLU A 135 -9.75 -4.38 13.09
C GLU A 135 -10.28 -3.77 11.79
N PHE A 136 -10.75 -4.63 10.88
CA PHE A 136 -11.41 -4.16 9.65
C PHE A 136 -12.78 -3.57 10.01
N LYS A 137 -12.94 -2.27 9.76
CA LYS A 137 -14.16 -1.49 10.08
C LYS A 137 -15.08 -1.37 8.87
N GLY A 138 -14.53 -1.46 7.67
CA GLY A 138 -15.26 -1.24 6.42
C GLY A 138 -15.04 -2.34 5.39
N LYS A 139 -14.80 -1.93 4.15
CA LYS A 139 -14.38 -2.86 3.11
C LYS A 139 -12.92 -3.20 3.33
N PHE A 140 -12.62 -4.49 3.42
CA PHE A 140 -11.26 -5.01 3.55
C PHE A 140 -10.26 -4.32 2.61
N GLU A 141 -10.60 -4.16 1.33
CA GLU A 141 -9.69 -3.56 0.35
C GLU A 141 -9.41 -2.08 0.61
N GLU A 142 -10.33 -1.36 1.27
CA GLU A 142 -10.14 0.05 1.61
C GLU A 142 -9.28 0.19 2.87
N ASP A 143 -9.56 -0.63 3.88
CA ASP A 143 -8.83 -0.62 5.15
C ASP A 143 -7.36 -1.01 4.95
N VAL A 144 -7.08 -2.04 4.13
CA VAL A 144 -5.69 -2.44 3.81
C VAL A 144 -4.93 -1.34 3.07
N VAL A 145 -5.57 -0.69 2.08
CA VAL A 145 -4.92 0.41 1.33
C VAL A 145 -4.69 1.62 2.22
N GLN A 146 -5.61 1.89 3.16
CA GLN A 146 -5.44 2.98 4.12
C GLN A 146 -4.30 2.68 5.08
N GLN A 147 -4.29 1.49 5.70
CA GLN A 147 -3.25 1.09 6.64
C GLN A 147 -1.85 1.13 6.01
N LEU A 148 -1.69 0.60 4.79
CA LEU A 148 -0.40 0.68 4.09
C LEU A 148 0.04 2.11 3.78
N ARG A 149 -0.90 3.04 3.55
CA ARG A 149 -0.58 4.46 3.37
C ARG A 149 -0.15 5.13 4.68
N ASP A 150 -0.79 4.76 5.78
CA ASP A 150 -0.46 5.28 7.11
C ASP A 150 0.93 4.79 7.56
N LEU A 151 1.27 3.54 7.22
CA LEU A 151 2.62 2.97 7.35
C LEU A 151 3.63 3.50 6.31
N ARG A 152 3.24 4.45 5.46
CA ARG A 152 4.09 5.07 4.43
C ARG A 152 4.70 4.07 3.42
N TYR A 153 3.98 3.00 3.11
CA TYR A 153 4.41 2.06 2.08
C TYR A 153 4.57 2.78 0.71
N PRO A 154 5.76 2.71 0.08
CA PRO A 154 6.10 3.56 -1.06
C PRO A 154 5.38 3.19 -2.37
N ILE A 155 4.86 1.97 -2.49
CA ILE A 155 4.26 1.45 -3.73
C ILE A 155 2.74 1.40 -3.59
N SER A 156 2.02 2.08 -4.47
CA SER A 156 0.56 2.08 -4.40
C SER A 156 -0.04 0.71 -4.74
N ILE A 157 -0.79 0.11 -3.82
CA ILE A 157 -1.58 -1.09 -4.08
C ILE A 157 -3.00 -0.69 -4.48
N SER A 158 -3.50 -1.28 -5.56
CA SER A 158 -4.86 -1.00 -6.05
C SER A 158 -5.90 -1.89 -5.37
N LYS A 159 -7.11 -1.35 -5.14
CA LYS A 159 -8.25 -2.13 -4.60
C LYS A 159 -8.57 -3.36 -5.47
N THR A 160 -8.41 -3.26 -6.78
CA THR A 160 -8.62 -4.39 -7.72
C THR A 160 -7.61 -5.50 -7.50
N SER A 161 -6.35 -5.17 -7.19
CA SER A 161 -5.33 -6.17 -6.85
C SER A 161 -5.71 -6.94 -5.57
N LEU A 162 -6.26 -6.23 -4.57
CA LEU A 162 -6.73 -6.83 -3.30
C LEU A 162 -8.04 -7.61 -3.45
N ALA A 163 -8.89 -7.27 -4.40
CA ALA A 163 -10.05 -8.09 -4.73
C ALA A 163 -9.66 -9.44 -5.36
N ALA A 164 -8.46 -9.51 -5.96
CA ALA A 164 -7.95 -10.65 -6.70
C ALA A 164 -6.63 -11.18 -6.10
N VAL A 165 -6.51 -11.27 -4.77
CA VAL A 165 -5.24 -11.59 -4.07
C VAL A 165 -4.55 -12.84 -4.60
N GLY A 166 -5.29 -13.93 -4.78
CA GLY A 166 -4.77 -15.24 -5.16
C GLY A 166 -4.60 -15.45 -6.67
N THR A 167 -4.46 -14.39 -7.47
CA THR A 167 -4.15 -14.59 -8.90
C THR A 167 -2.64 -14.60 -9.13
N PRO A 168 -2.11 -15.41 -10.08
CA PRO A 168 -0.67 -15.51 -10.33
C PRO A 168 0.02 -14.18 -10.68
N HIS A 169 -0.73 -13.19 -11.16
CA HIS A 169 -0.20 -11.89 -11.56
C HIS A 169 -0.25 -10.83 -10.45
N THR A 170 -1.18 -10.96 -9.50
CA THR A 170 -1.35 -10.00 -8.39
C THR A 170 -0.63 -10.47 -7.14
N TRP A 171 -0.61 -11.78 -6.87
CA TRP A 171 -0.02 -12.35 -5.66
C TRP A 171 1.44 -11.94 -5.46
N PRO A 172 2.33 -11.97 -6.48
CA PRO A 172 3.72 -11.54 -6.28
C PRO A 172 3.82 -10.12 -5.74
N MET A 173 3.03 -9.17 -6.24
CA MET A 173 3.01 -7.78 -5.75
C MET A 173 2.55 -7.68 -4.30
N LEU A 174 1.51 -8.43 -3.92
CA LEU A 174 0.99 -8.42 -2.55
C LEU A 174 1.93 -9.12 -1.57
N LEU A 175 2.58 -10.20 -2.01
CA LEU A 175 3.64 -10.86 -1.25
C LEU A 175 4.79 -9.90 -0.95
N MET A 176 5.19 -9.06 -1.91
CA MET A 176 6.22 -8.06 -1.67
C MET A 176 5.79 -7.02 -0.61
N ALA A 177 4.51 -6.66 -0.57
CA ALA A 177 4.00 -5.76 0.46
C ALA A 177 3.99 -6.43 1.84
N MET A 178 3.63 -7.72 1.91
CA MET A 178 3.70 -8.49 3.15
C MET A 178 5.14 -8.69 3.63
N SER A 179 6.10 -9.00 2.74
CA SER A 179 7.49 -9.15 3.15
C SER A 179 8.09 -7.85 3.66
N TRP A 180 7.73 -6.71 3.04
CA TRP A 180 8.12 -5.40 3.55
C TRP A 180 7.53 -5.12 4.94
N LEU A 181 6.29 -5.53 5.18
CA LEU A 181 5.65 -5.39 6.49
C LEU A 181 6.35 -6.24 7.56
N ILE A 182 6.76 -7.46 7.20
CA ILE A 182 7.55 -8.33 8.08
C ILE A 182 8.91 -7.71 8.37
N GLU A 183 9.62 -7.22 7.36
CA GLU A 183 10.89 -6.53 7.56
C GLU A 183 10.72 -5.36 8.54
N LEU A 184 9.67 -4.54 8.37
CA LEU A 184 9.35 -3.44 9.28
C LEU A 184 9.15 -3.93 10.73
N LEU A 185 8.41 -5.01 10.94
CA LEU A 185 8.20 -5.62 12.26
C LEU A 185 9.51 -6.14 12.86
N SER A 186 10.32 -6.87 12.08
CA SER A 186 11.62 -7.37 12.53
C SER A 186 12.60 -6.24 12.88
N TYR A 187 12.56 -5.11 12.16
CA TYR A 187 13.34 -3.93 12.52
C TYR A 187 12.89 -3.33 13.85
N ASP A 188 11.57 -3.25 14.09
CA ASP A 188 11.02 -2.74 15.34
C ASP A 188 11.44 -3.63 16.52
N GLU A 189 11.33 -4.95 16.38
CA GLU A 189 11.79 -5.92 17.38
C GLU A 189 13.30 -5.81 17.66
N ALA A 190 14.12 -5.66 16.62
CA ALA A 190 15.56 -5.49 16.77
C ALA A 190 15.92 -4.17 17.49
N ILE A 191 15.20 -3.09 17.23
CA ILE A 191 15.38 -1.80 17.91
C ILE A 191 14.98 -1.93 19.39
N GLN A 192 13.85 -2.58 19.69
CA GLN A 192 13.42 -2.82 21.06
C GLN A 192 14.47 -3.62 21.84
N GLN A 193 14.96 -4.73 21.27
CA GLN A 193 16.03 -5.54 21.89
C GLN A 193 17.34 -4.76 22.07
N ALA A 194 17.72 -3.93 21.10
CA ALA A 194 18.90 -3.08 21.23
C ALA A 194 18.74 -2.04 22.35
N SER A 195 17.57 -1.42 22.46
CA SER A 195 17.27 -0.44 23.52
C SER A 195 17.30 -1.05 24.93
N GLU A 196 16.87 -2.31 25.07
CA GLU A 196 16.98 -3.05 26.33
C GLU A 196 18.43 -3.37 26.67
N ASN A 197 19.24 -3.76 25.68
CA ASN A 197 20.66 -4.08 25.89
C ASN A 197 21.52 -2.84 26.18
N GLU A 198 21.17 -1.67 25.65
CA GLU A 198 21.89 -0.40 25.92
C GLU A 198 21.67 0.10 27.35
N GLN A 199 20.56 -0.25 28.01
CA GLN A 199 20.32 0.09 29.43
C GLN A 199 21.34 -0.54 30.38
N ASP A 200 22.03 -1.61 29.96
CA ASP A 200 23.03 -2.32 30.78
C ASP A 200 24.48 -1.82 30.54
N GLY A 201 24.73 -0.99 29.52
CA GLY A 201 26.08 -0.76 28.99
C GLY A 201 26.60 0.69 28.93
N GLU A 202 25.76 1.71 29.13
CA GLU A 202 26.20 3.10 29.00
C GLU A 202 26.66 3.68 30.35
N ASN A 203 27.87 4.25 30.39
CA ASN A 203 28.33 5.05 31.52
C ASN A 203 27.40 6.27 31.66
N ASP A 204 26.41 6.15 32.55
CA ASP A 204 25.40 7.17 32.91
C ASP A 204 25.97 8.52 33.40
N GLU A 205 27.30 8.66 33.49
CA GLU A 205 27.97 9.84 34.04
C GLU A 205 28.00 11.04 33.07
N GLU A 206 27.84 10.85 31.76
CA GLU A 206 27.99 11.94 30.78
C GLU A 206 26.70 12.74 30.54
N ASN A 207 25.51 12.18 30.86
CA ASN A 207 24.23 12.82 30.60
C ASN A 207 23.24 12.65 31.77
N GLY A 208 23.45 13.41 32.85
CA GLY A 208 22.67 13.36 34.10
C GLY A 208 21.16 13.57 33.98
N ASP A 209 20.65 13.93 32.80
CA ASP A 209 19.23 14.02 32.51
C ASP A 209 18.55 12.64 32.40
N LYS A 210 19.26 11.60 31.94
CA LYS A 210 18.69 10.23 31.80
C LYS A 210 18.14 9.65 33.12
N PRO A 211 18.91 9.63 34.23
CA PRO A 211 18.38 9.14 35.51
C PRO A 211 17.25 10.00 36.05
N PHE A 212 17.29 11.32 35.82
CA PHE A 212 16.21 12.23 36.20
C PHE A 212 14.90 11.94 35.46
N PHE A 213 14.95 11.73 34.13
CA PHE A 213 13.79 11.34 33.34
C PHE A 213 13.24 9.96 33.74
N LYS A 214 14.11 9.01 34.11
CA LYS A 214 13.70 7.70 34.62
C LYS A 214 12.93 7.80 35.95
N TYR A 215 13.40 8.65 36.86
CA TYR A 215 12.65 8.96 38.09
C TYR A 215 11.32 9.65 37.80
N LEU A 216 11.32 10.66 36.93
CA LEU A 216 10.11 11.38 36.55
C LEU A 216 9.05 10.43 35.97
N ASP A 217 9.45 9.51 35.09
CA ASP A 217 8.56 8.51 34.50
C ASP A 217 7.94 7.60 35.57
N ALA A 218 8.77 7.01 36.43
CA ALA A 218 8.32 6.12 37.49
C ALA A 218 7.40 6.82 38.51
N SER A 219 7.80 8.01 38.96
CA SER A 219 7.04 8.80 39.95
C SER A 219 5.71 9.29 39.37
N TYR A 220 5.68 9.68 38.09
CA TYR A 220 4.45 10.07 37.42
C TYR A 220 3.48 8.90 37.24
N HIS A 221 3.99 7.70 36.93
CA HIS A 221 3.18 6.49 36.86
C HIS A 221 2.50 6.17 38.20
N VAL A 222 3.22 6.30 39.31
CA VAL A 222 2.69 6.06 40.66
C VAL A 222 1.69 7.16 41.06
N PHE A 223 1.98 8.41 40.73
CA PHE A 223 1.06 9.53 40.93
C PHE A 223 -0.27 9.33 40.18
N LEU A 224 -0.23 8.89 38.91
CA LEU A 224 -1.44 8.59 38.14
C LEU A 224 -2.22 7.39 38.69
N ALA A 225 -1.56 6.46 39.37
CA ALA A 225 -2.20 5.35 40.08
C ALA A 225 -2.81 5.77 41.44
N GLY A 226 -2.49 6.96 41.96
CA GLY A 226 -2.96 7.49 43.23
C GLY A 226 -2.40 6.76 44.46
N ASP A 227 -1.22 6.14 44.33
CA ASP A 227 -0.56 5.37 45.38
C ASP A 227 0.52 6.22 46.07
N ASP A 228 0.08 7.09 46.98
CA ASP A 228 0.93 8.09 47.65
C ASP A 228 2.07 7.44 48.46
N ASP A 229 1.83 6.26 49.05
CA ASP A 229 2.84 5.52 49.84
C ASP A 229 4.03 5.09 48.98
N LYS A 230 3.76 4.61 47.76
CA LYS A 230 4.82 4.25 46.80
C LYS A 230 5.56 5.48 46.28
N PHE A 231 4.86 6.60 46.12
CA PHE A 231 5.47 7.84 45.66
C PHE A 231 6.48 8.35 46.70
N GLU A 232 6.10 8.37 47.98
CA GLU A 232 6.98 8.79 49.07
C GLU A 232 8.21 7.87 49.19
N ALA A 233 8.04 6.56 49.00
CA ALA A 233 9.15 5.61 48.97
C ALA A 233 10.14 5.89 47.82
N LEU A 234 9.64 6.16 46.62
CA LEU A 234 10.45 6.51 45.43
C LEU A 234 11.18 7.85 45.61
N GLU A 235 10.51 8.86 46.15
CA GLU A 235 11.12 10.17 46.43
C GLU A 235 12.26 10.05 47.45
N ASN A 236 12.07 9.27 48.51
CA ASN A 236 13.10 9.02 49.51
C ASN A 236 14.30 8.28 48.91
N GLN A 237 14.07 7.30 48.03
CA GLN A 237 15.13 6.57 47.34
C GLN A 237 15.98 7.48 46.45
N GLU A 238 15.36 8.37 45.66
CA GLU A 238 16.11 9.31 44.83
C GLU A 238 16.86 10.36 45.66
N ARG A 239 16.26 10.82 46.77
CA ARG A 239 16.92 11.74 47.71
C ARG A 239 18.19 11.12 48.29
N GLU A 240 18.17 9.82 48.61
CA GLU A 240 19.33 9.07 49.11
C GLU A 240 20.41 8.88 48.03
N LYS A 241 20.01 8.56 46.80
CA LYS A 241 20.93 8.49 45.64
C LYS A 241 21.66 9.81 45.45
N LEU A 242 20.93 10.92 45.35
CA LEU A 242 21.50 12.26 45.18
C LEU A 242 22.41 12.66 46.35
N SER A 243 22.02 12.35 47.60
CA SER A 243 22.85 12.58 48.79
C SER A 243 24.20 11.84 48.70
N THR A 244 24.20 10.61 48.21
CA THR A 244 25.41 9.79 48.03
C THR A 244 26.34 10.36 46.95
N TYR A 245 25.79 10.83 45.83
CA TYR A 245 26.56 11.50 44.77
C TYR A 245 27.24 12.79 45.26
N PHE A 246 26.56 13.59 46.08
CA PHE A 246 27.15 14.83 46.65
C PHE A 246 28.21 14.57 47.73
N CYS A 247 28.14 13.43 48.44
CA CYS A 247 29.13 13.08 49.47
C CYS A 247 30.42 12.48 48.89
N SER A 248 30.35 11.83 47.72
CA SER A 248 31.49 11.20 47.04
C SER A 248 32.43 12.17 46.31
N CYS A 249 32.09 13.46 46.23
CA CYS A 249 32.85 14.51 45.54
C CYS A 249 33.68 15.41 46.48
N ASN A 250 33.86 15.04 47.75
CA ASN A 250 34.60 15.79 48.77
C ASN A 250 35.73 14.93 49.37
#